data_AF-A0A2G6GQR9-F1
#
_entry.id   AF-A0A2G6GQR9-F1
#
_cell.length_a   1.000
_cell.length_b   1.000
_cell.length_c   1.000
_cell.angle_alpha   90.00
_cell.angle_beta   90.00
_cell.angle_gamma   90.00
#
_symmetry.space_group_name_H-M   'P 1'
#
loop_
_entity.id
_entity.type
_entity.pdbx_description
1 polymer ?
#
loop_
_entity_poly.entity_id
_entity_poly.type
_entity_poly.pdbx_seq_one_letter_code
_entity_poly.pdbx_strand_id
1 'polypeptide(L)'
;LDIVKNLYKISAGNAVRINEVSISDIKTGAYIGKLVKLNDVQFKDGELGKTWANAVAHKTENRDLEDCDGNTILVRTSGYANFAGDVLPELKGSMIAIASSYRGTAQLYVRDVKEVQFNDPRCGQGGGGTVIDPVDSVDEDFASVENYDDVNLENWTNIAVKGSRKWIGKAFQSDKYAQASAYKMTDDAMETWLITPIVKDIASKTLSFKTAKAHWKHLNMPFSVYISTDFDGSNFETATWTELTGLNVADASSADNAWIESGDIDLSAYSRRCENWRRFRWWYHYKPCREHRSRFLFYSRQSRCKS
;
A
#
# COMPACT_ATOMS: atom_id res chain seq x y z
N LEU A 1 26.38 39.02 19.86
CA LEU A 1 27.11 39.11 18.57
C LEU A 1 26.13 39.64 17.55
N ASP A 2 26.39 40.82 16.98
CA ASP A 2 25.60 41.31 15.84
C ASP A 2 26.02 40.53 14.60
N ILE A 3 25.32 39.43 14.35
CA ILE A 3 25.62 38.48 13.25
C ILE A 3 25.55 39.16 11.87
N VAL A 4 24.93 40.34 11.78
CA VAL A 4 24.77 41.07 10.53
C VAL A 4 26.02 41.88 10.17
N LYS A 5 26.89 42.17 11.14
CA LYS A 5 28.07 43.04 10.96
C LYS A 5 29.16 42.44 10.04
N ASN A 6 29.12 41.13 9.81
CA ASN A 6 30.07 40.41 8.94
C ASN A 6 29.39 39.72 7.74
N LEU A 7 28.11 40.01 7.48
CA LEU A 7 27.33 39.38 6.42
C LEU A 7 27.14 40.38 5.27
N TYR A 8 27.90 40.19 4.19
CA TYR A 8 27.70 40.94 2.95
C TYR A 8 26.64 40.24 2.10
N LYS A 9 25.44 40.83 2.01
CA LYS A 9 24.36 40.34 1.15
C LYS A 9 24.61 40.80 -0.29
N ILE A 10 25.22 39.94 -1.09
CA ILE A 10 25.62 40.24 -2.48
C ILE A 10 24.39 40.36 -3.41
N SER A 11 23.30 39.64 -3.12
CA SER A 11 22.05 39.70 -3.87
C SER A 11 20.88 39.11 -3.05
N ALA A 12 19.65 39.55 -3.35
CA ALA A 12 18.41 39.13 -2.70
C ALA A 12 17.31 38.90 -3.75
N GLY A 13 16.39 37.98 -3.51
CA GLY A 13 15.21 37.80 -4.38
C GLY A 13 15.48 37.07 -5.69
N ASN A 14 16.65 36.43 -5.84
CA ASN A 14 16.89 35.53 -6.96
C ASN A 14 15.89 34.38 -6.93
N ALA A 15 15.29 34.06 -8.07
CA ALA A 15 14.43 32.90 -8.20
C ALA A 15 15.24 31.63 -7.94
N VAL A 16 14.90 30.91 -6.87
CA VAL A 16 15.42 29.56 -6.63
C VAL A 16 14.55 28.60 -7.45
N ARG A 17 15.12 28.03 -8.50
CA ARG A 17 14.42 27.03 -9.31
C ARG A 17 14.45 25.69 -8.59
N ILE A 18 13.27 25.14 -8.34
CA ILE A 18 13.11 23.77 -7.86
C ILE A 18 13.37 22.84 -9.04
N ASN A 19 14.25 21.85 -8.86
CA ASN A 19 14.48 20.80 -9.85
C ASN A 19 13.67 19.58 -9.45
N GLU A 20 12.72 19.16 -10.29
CA GLU A 20 12.07 17.86 -10.11
C GLU A 20 13.04 16.75 -10.55
N VAL A 21 13.31 15.81 -9.66
CA VAL A 21 14.35 14.78 -9.84
C VAL A 21 13.95 13.47 -9.17
N SER A 22 14.51 12.36 -9.63
CA SER A 22 14.42 11.06 -8.96
C SER A 22 15.48 10.90 -7.85
N ILE A 23 15.34 9.87 -7.01
CA ILE A 23 16.39 9.49 -6.05
C ILE A 23 17.68 9.12 -6.77
N SER A 24 17.57 8.40 -7.90
CA SER A 24 18.71 7.99 -8.73
C SER A 24 19.47 9.19 -9.29
N ASP A 25 18.77 10.23 -9.73
CA ASP A 25 19.38 11.49 -10.17
C ASP A 25 20.20 12.14 -9.06
N ILE A 26 19.68 12.19 -7.83
CA ILE A 26 20.40 12.77 -6.68
C ILE A 26 21.67 11.97 -6.37
N LYS A 27 21.61 10.64 -6.46
CA LYS A 27 22.75 9.75 -6.22
C LYS A 27 23.90 9.94 -7.21
N THR A 28 23.65 10.50 -8.40
CA THR A 28 24.74 10.87 -9.34
C THR A 28 25.63 12.00 -8.81
N GLY A 29 25.15 12.78 -7.83
CA GLY A 29 25.84 13.96 -7.31
C GLY A 29 25.59 15.25 -8.10
N ALA A 30 24.88 15.22 -9.23
CA ALA A 30 24.61 16.40 -10.07
C ALA A 30 23.74 17.48 -9.38
N TYR A 31 23.08 17.12 -8.27
CA TYR A 31 22.12 17.96 -7.55
C TYR A 31 22.58 18.37 -6.15
N ILE A 32 23.81 18.04 -5.74
CA ILE A 32 24.32 18.42 -4.42
C ILE A 32 24.30 19.95 -4.24
N GLY A 33 23.75 20.40 -3.11
CA GLY A 33 23.56 21.80 -2.77
C GLY A 33 22.37 22.47 -3.45
N LYS A 34 21.56 21.75 -4.24
CA LYS A 34 20.39 22.30 -4.92
C LYS A 34 19.10 21.98 -4.17
N LEU A 35 18.12 22.85 -4.37
CA LEU A 35 16.73 22.61 -3.98
C LEU A 35 16.10 21.68 -5.03
N VAL A 36 15.59 20.55 -4.55
CA VAL A 36 15.01 19.49 -5.36
C VAL A 36 13.60 19.16 -4.88
N LYS A 37 12.75 18.69 -5.79
CA LYS A 37 11.45 18.11 -5.49
C LYS A 37 11.43 16.66 -5.96
N LEU A 38 11.09 15.77 -5.05
CA LEU A 38 10.86 14.36 -5.30
C LEU A 38 9.35 14.13 -5.31
N ASN A 39 8.86 13.35 -6.26
CA ASN A 39 7.46 12.90 -6.33
C ASN A 39 7.41 11.40 -6.03
N ASP A 40 6.23 10.90 -5.64
CA ASP A 40 5.98 9.47 -5.38
C ASP A 40 6.98 8.84 -4.39
N VAL A 41 7.28 9.58 -3.32
CA VAL A 41 8.17 9.14 -2.24
C VAL A 41 7.42 8.97 -0.93
N GLN A 42 7.93 8.07 -0.08
CA GLN A 42 7.42 7.78 1.25
C GLN A 42 8.55 7.42 2.22
N PHE A 43 8.33 7.55 3.52
CA PHE A 43 9.23 6.94 4.50
C PHE A 43 9.03 5.43 4.51
N LYS A 44 10.09 4.62 4.65
CA LYS A 44 9.99 3.15 4.71
C LYS A 44 9.06 2.65 5.81
N ASP A 45 8.49 1.47 5.63
CA ASP A 45 7.59 0.84 6.63
C ASP A 45 8.22 0.77 8.02
N GLY A 46 9.52 0.46 8.09
CA GLY A 46 10.26 0.41 9.35
C GLY A 46 10.47 1.76 10.05
N GLU A 47 10.09 2.88 9.41
CA GLU A 47 10.15 4.24 9.98
C GLU A 47 8.80 4.74 10.47
N LEU A 48 7.70 4.03 10.19
CA LEU A 48 6.35 4.43 10.60
C LEU A 48 6.23 4.53 12.12
N GLY A 49 5.47 5.53 12.57
CA GLY A 49 5.31 5.87 13.99
C GLY A 49 6.54 6.50 14.66
N LYS A 50 7.69 6.62 13.97
CA LYS A 50 8.85 7.36 14.50
C LYS A 50 8.71 8.85 14.23
N THR A 51 9.47 9.63 14.99
CA THR A 51 9.60 11.07 14.80
C THR A 51 10.73 11.42 13.83
N TRP A 52 10.77 12.65 13.34
CA TRP A 52 11.84 13.14 12.45
C TRP A 52 13.24 13.02 13.07
N ALA A 53 13.37 13.30 14.37
CA ALA A 53 14.58 13.12 15.16
C ALA A 53 14.24 12.96 16.65
N ASN A 54 15.25 12.87 17.52
CA ASN A 54 14.99 12.84 18.96
C ASN A 54 15.05 14.27 19.52
N ALA A 55 13.89 14.89 19.71
CA ALA A 55 13.76 16.23 20.26
C ALA A 55 14.14 16.33 21.75
N VAL A 56 13.96 15.25 22.53
CA VAL A 56 14.21 15.25 23.99
C VAL A 56 15.71 15.15 24.29
N ALA A 57 16.39 14.23 23.63
CA ALA A 57 17.83 14.04 23.78
C ALA A 57 18.65 14.96 22.84
N HIS A 58 17.99 15.79 22.05
CA HIS A 58 18.58 16.62 20.99
C HIS A 58 19.51 15.85 20.05
N LYS A 59 19.16 14.58 19.78
CA LYS A 59 19.96 13.69 18.95
C LYS A 59 19.47 13.72 17.51
N THR A 60 20.42 13.98 16.60
CA THR A 60 20.18 13.92 15.15
C THR A 60 19.92 12.48 14.74
N GLU A 61 18.89 12.28 13.93
CA GLU A 61 18.55 10.97 13.40
C GLU A 61 18.48 11.01 11.87
N ASN A 62 18.62 9.83 11.28
CA ASN A 62 18.39 9.60 9.87
C ASN A 62 17.12 8.75 9.71
N ARG A 63 16.36 9.00 8.66
CA ARG A 63 15.20 8.22 8.26
C ARG A 63 15.35 7.77 6.82
N ASP A 64 14.98 6.53 6.54
CA ASP A 64 14.98 5.99 5.19
C ASP A 64 13.72 6.44 4.44
N LEU A 65 13.93 7.18 3.35
CA LEU A 65 12.92 7.52 2.36
C LEU A 65 13.10 6.61 1.15
N GLU A 66 12.01 6.19 0.53
CA GLU A 66 11.99 5.40 -0.69
C GLU A 66 11.05 6.02 -1.74
N ASP A 67 11.36 5.82 -3.01
CA ASP A 67 10.41 6.01 -4.10
C ASP A 67 9.64 4.71 -4.39
N CYS A 68 8.58 4.80 -5.19
CA CYS A 68 7.78 3.63 -5.57
C CYS A 68 8.53 2.60 -6.42
N ASP A 69 9.71 2.93 -6.95
CA ASP A 69 10.59 2.01 -7.69
C ASP A 69 11.58 1.28 -6.74
N GLY A 70 11.50 1.52 -5.43
CA GLY A 70 12.33 0.89 -4.40
C GLY A 70 13.71 1.52 -4.21
N ASN A 71 14.01 2.65 -4.87
CA ASN A 71 15.26 3.37 -4.61
C ASN A 71 15.16 4.10 -3.28
N THR A 72 16.26 4.11 -2.52
CA THR A 72 16.28 4.69 -1.17
C THR A 72 17.21 5.88 -1.04
N ILE A 73 16.88 6.81 -0.16
CA ILE A 73 17.74 7.93 0.23
C ILE A 73 17.54 8.30 1.70
N LEU A 74 18.60 8.77 2.36
CA LEU A 74 18.51 9.20 3.75
C LEU A 74 17.91 10.61 3.84
N VAL A 75 16.97 10.80 4.75
CA VAL A 75 16.53 12.10 5.22
C VAL A 75 17.14 12.33 6.60
N ARG A 76 17.95 13.38 6.73
CA ARG A 76 18.67 13.68 7.97
C ARG A 76 18.05 14.89 8.66
N THR A 77 17.64 14.72 9.91
CA THR A 77 17.04 15.80 10.72
C THR A 77 17.76 15.96 12.06
N SER A 78 18.13 17.20 12.38
CA SER A 78 18.74 17.56 13.66
C SER A 78 17.74 17.38 14.81
N GLY A 79 18.19 16.88 15.96
CA GLY A 79 17.39 16.85 17.19
C GLY A 79 17.08 18.22 17.78
N TYR A 80 17.66 19.30 17.24
CA TYR A 80 17.34 20.69 17.57
C TYR A 80 16.34 21.33 16.59
N ALA A 81 15.90 20.62 15.54
CA ALA A 81 14.88 21.14 14.63
C ALA A 81 13.55 21.35 15.38
N ASN A 82 12.82 22.42 15.05
CA ASN A 82 11.52 22.71 15.65
C ASN A 82 10.46 21.63 15.35
N PHE A 83 10.65 20.83 14.29
CA PHE A 83 9.82 19.69 13.92
C PHE A 83 10.43 18.33 14.31
N ALA A 84 11.54 18.30 15.06
CA ALA A 84 12.24 17.06 15.40
C ALA A 84 11.33 16.03 16.09
N GLY A 85 10.42 16.49 16.95
CA GLY A 85 9.49 15.65 17.71
C GLY A 85 8.21 15.28 16.96
N ASP A 86 8.00 15.81 15.76
CA ASP A 86 6.80 15.50 14.98
C ASP A 86 6.89 14.07 14.44
N VAL A 87 5.76 13.37 14.40
CA VAL A 87 5.67 12.03 13.81
C VAL A 87 5.86 12.15 12.30
N LEU A 88 6.58 11.19 11.71
CA LEU A 88 6.76 11.13 10.28
C LEU A 88 5.42 10.91 9.57
N PRO A 89 5.20 11.56 8.41
CA PRO A 89 4.02 11.26 7.61
C PRO A 89 4.05 9.81 7.14
N GLU A 90 2.91 9.14 7.27
CA GLU A 90 2.79 7.70 6.97
C GLU A 90 2.48 7.43 5.50
N LEU A 91 1.89 8.39 4.79
CA LEU A 91 1.49 8.28 3.39
C LEU A 91 2.65 8.60 2.42
N LYS A 92 2.43 8.41 1.12
CA LYS A 92 3.36 8.90 0.09
C LYS A 92 2.96 10.29 -0.38
N GLY A 93 3.86 10.93 -1.12
CA GLY A 93 3.52 12.08 -1.95
C GLY A 93 4.77 12.77 -2.46
N SER A 94 4.82 14.09 -2.31
CA SER A 94 5.97 14.89 -2.76
C SER A 94 6.70 15.57 -1.61
N MET A 95 8.01 15.74 -1.77
CA MET A 95 8.88 16.40 -0.80
C MET A 95 9.81 17.36 -1.52
N ILE A 96 9.89 18.60 -1.04
CA ILE A 96 10.98 19.52 -1.42
C ILE A 96 12.07 19.45 -0.35
N ALA A 97 13.31 19.25 -0.77
CA ALA A 97 14.45 19.12 0.12
C ALA A 97 15.73 19.70 -0.51
N ILE A 98 16.76 19.92 0.30
CA ILE A 98 18.11 20.20 -0.18
C ILE A 98 18.85 18.86 -0.34
N ALA A 99 19.31 18.57 -1.55
CA ALA A 99 20.18 17.42 -1.80
C ALA A 99 21.59 17.68 -1.27
N SER A 100 22.15 16.71 -0.54
CA SER A 100 23.45 16.79 0.09
C SER A 100 24.16 15.43 0.02
N SER A 101 25.45 15.41 0.38
CA SER A 101 26.23 14.20 0.49
C SER A 101 27.12 14.29 1.73
N TYR A 102 27.17 13.21 2.50
CA TYR A 102 28.07 13.06 3.64
C TYR A 102 28.97 11.85 3.43
N ARG A 103 30.28 12.09 3.29
CA ARG A 103 31.29 11.05 3.05
C ARG A 103 30.91 10.09 1.90
N GLY A 104 30.33 10.64 0.83
CA GLY A 104 29.91 9.87 -0.35
C GLY A 104 28.49 9.29 -0.27
N THR A 105 27.81 9.40 0.87
CA THR A 105 26.41 8.96 1.01
C THR A 105 25.46 10.12 0.71
N ALA A 106 24.63 9.97 -0.33
CA ALA A 106 23.60 10.95 -0.67
C ALA A 106 22.53 11.02 0.44
N GLN A 107 22.10 12.24 0.77
CA GLN A 107 21.11 12.51 1.81
C GLN A 107 20.32 13.79 1.50
N LEU A 108 19.18 13.94 2.17
CA LEU A 108 18.28 15.07 2.05
C LEU A 108 18.19 15.83 3.37
N TYR A 109 18.08 17.15 3.27
CA TYR A 109 17.69 18.03 4.37
C TYR A 109 16.35 18.68 4.07
N VAL A 110 15.38 18.50 4.97
CA VAL A 110 14.10 19.21 4.93
C VAL A 110 14.26 20.56 5.63
N ARG A 111 13.74 21.61 5.00
CA ARG A 111 13.84 22.99 5.52
C ARG A 111 12.60 23.39 6.30
N ASP A 112 11.44 23.00 5.78
CA ASP A 112 10.13 23.23 6.38
C ASP A 112 9.26 21.99 6.09
N VAL A 113 8.63 21.45 7.13
CA VAL A 113 7.73 20.29 7.02
C VAL A 113 6.52 20.57 6.15
N LYS A 114 6.14 21.85 5.97
CA LYS A 114 5.09 22.23 5.01
C LYS A 114 5.46 21.92 3.56
N GLU A 115 6.74 21.71 3.26
CA GLU A 115 7.21 21.29 1.94
C GLU A 115 7.15 19.77 1.74
N VAL A 116 6.62 19.03 2.73
CA VAL A 116 6.38 17.58 2.69
C VAL A 116 4.87 17.36 2.59
N GLN A 117 4.42 16.95 1.41
CA GLN A 117 3.02 16.79 1.08
C GLN A 117 2.74 15.32 0.82
N PHE A 118 2.61 14.55 1.92
CA PHE A 118 2.41 13.11 1.89
C PHE A 118 0.96 12.81 2.22
N ASN A 119 0.11 12.93 1.20
CA ASN A 119 -1.34 12.81 1.32
C ASN A 119 -1.90 11.67 0.45
N ASP A 120 -1.02 10.97 -0.27
CA ASP A 120 -1.39 9.94 -1.24
C ASP A 120 -1.10 8.53 -0.67
N PRO A 121 -1.80 7.50 -1.13
CA PRO A 121 -1.63 6.13 -0.62
C PRO A 121 -0.21 5.59 -0.85
N ARG A 122 0.36 4.86 0.11
CA ARG A 122 1.73 4.35 0.06
C ARG A 122 2.02 3.47 -1.17
N CYS A 123 3.25 3.52 -1.66
CA CYS A 123 3.86 2.53 -2.55
C CYS A 123 3.83 1.14 -1.87
N GLY A 124 3.49 0.09 -2.61
CA GLY A 124 3.54 -1.30 -2.09
C GLY A 124 2.42 -1.69 -1.11
N GLN A 125 1.59 -0.74 -0.65
CA GLN A 125 0.26 -1.02 -0.11
C GLN A 125 -0.81 -1.20 -1.21
N GLY A 126 -0.37 -1.11 -2.45
CA GLY A 126 -0.96 -1.69 -3.64
C GLY A 126 0.13 -1.69 -4.71
N GLY A 127 0.35 -2.80 -5.40
CA GLY A 127 0.99 -2.70 -6.72
C GLY A 127 0.13 -1.75 -7.56
N GLY A 128 0.73 -0.75 -8.21
CA GLY A 128 0.02 0.13 -9.14
C GLY A 128 0.08 1.62 -8.78
N GLY A 129 1.23 2.25 -9.02
CA GLY A 129 1.39 3.71 -9.08
C GLY A 129 0.97 4.28 -10.43
N THR A 130 -0.21 3.92 -10.91
CA THR A 130 -0.96 4.62 -11.95
C THR A 130 -2.38 4.74 -11.43
N VAL A 131 -3.15 5.70 -11.91
CA VAL A 131 -4.61 5.62 -11.78
C VAL A 131 -4.99 4.23 -12.29
N ILE A 132 -5.37 3.34 -11.37
CA ILE A 132 -5.70 1.94 -11.66
C ILE A 132 -6.98 2.00 -12.48
N ASP A 133 -6.81 1.97 -13.80
CA ASP A 133 -7.93 1.76 -14.69
C ASP A 133 -8.54 0.41 -14.32
N PRO A 134 -9.84 0.37 -14.01
CA PRO A 134 -10.52 -0.89 -13.74
C PRO A 134 -10.27 -1.88 -14.88
N VAL A 135 -9.84 -3.07 -14.52
CA VAL A 135 -9.63 -4.16 -15.49
C VAL A 135 -10.97 -4.75 -15.91
N ASP A 136 -11.01 -5.29 -17.13
CA ASP A 136 -12.17 -6.01 -17.64
C ASP A 136 -12.34 -7.39 -17.00
N SER A 137 -11.27 -8.04 -16.57
CA SER A 137 -11.37 -9.31 -15.85
C SER A 137 -10.08 -9.55 -15.07
N VAL A 138 -10.16 -10.42 -14.07
CA VAL A 138 -9.00 -10.96 -13.38
C VAL A 138 -9.01 -12.45 -13.66
N ASP A 139 -7.93 -12.94 -14.26
CA ASP A 139 -7.64 -14.35 -14.45
C ASP A 139 -6.23 -14.57 -13.90
N GLU A 140 -6.16 -15.19 -12.72
CA GLU A 140 -4.92 -15.35 -11.96
C GLU A 140 -4.73 -16.82 -11.61
N ASP A 141 -3.67 -17.41 -12.16
CA ASP A 141 -3.30 -18.81 -11.96
C ASP A 141 -2.12 -18.98 -10.96
N PHE A 142 -1.59 -17.88 -10.44
CA PHE A 142 -0.44 -17.79 -9.55
C PHE A 142 0.86 -18.39 -10.13
N ALA A 143 0.98 -18.56 -11.46
CA ALA A 143 2.18 -19.15 -12.07
C ALA A 143 3.45 -18.31 -11.84
N SER A 144 3.29 -17.01 -11.61
CA SER A 144 4.37 -16.05 -11.37
C SER A 144 4.85 -15.98 -9.93
N VAL A 145 4.15 -16.61 -8.97
CA VAL A 145 4.56 -16.54 -7.56
C VAL A 145 5.80 -17.40 -7.30
N GLU A 146 6.64 -16.93 -6.39
CA GLU A 146 7.84 -17.65 -5.95
C GLU A 146 7.59 -18.40 -4.63
N ASN A 147 8.30 -19.51 -4.46
CA ASN A 147 8.06 -20.39 -3.31
C ASN A 147 8.61 -19.74 -2.03
N TYR A 148 7.72 -19.53 -1.04
CA TYR A 148 7.99 -18.89 0.26
C TYR A 148 8.13 -17.36 0.24
N ASP A 149 7.99 -16.71 -0.91
CA ASP A 149 7.98 -15.26 -0.99
C ASP A 149 6.55 -14.72 -0.83
N ASP A 150 6.41 -13.48 -0.36
CA ASP A 150 5.12 -12.81 -0.31
C ASP A 150 4.54 -12.69 -1.73
N VAL A 151 3.24 -12.97 -1.87
CA VAL A 151 2.54 -12.76 -3.15
C VAL A 151 2.64 -11.29 -3.53
N ASN A 152 3.31 -11.03 -4.65
CA ASN A 152 3.52 -9.70 -5.21
C ASN A 152 3.11 -9.71 -6.69
N LEU A 153 1.82 -9.52 -6.93
CA LEU A 153 1.21 -9.52 -8.25
C LEU A 153 0.84 -8.09 -8.66
N GLU A 154 0.91 -7.81 -9.96
CA GLU A 154 0.59 -6.50 -10.49
C GLU A 154 -0.86 -6.12 -10.18
N ASN A 155 -1.08 -4.92 -9.63
CA ASN A 155 -2.41 -4.40 -9.26
C ASN A 155 -3.16 -5.17 -8.14
N TRP A 156 -2.52 -6.18 -7.53
CA TRP A 156 -3.01 -6.81 -6.31
C TRP A 156 -2.47 -6.11 -5.05
N THR A 157 -3.17 -6.30 -3.95
CA THR A 157 -2.78 -5.80 -2.63
C THR A 157 -2.69 -6.96 -1.65
N ASN A 158 -1.54 -7.10 -0.97
CA ASN A 158 -1.29 -8.18 -0.03
C ASN A 158 -0.83 -7.61 1.32
N ILE A 159 -1.70 -7.70 2.34
CA ILE A 159 -1.56 -6.97 3.61
C ILE A 159 -1.72 -7.92 4.80
N ALA A 160 -0.83 -7.79 5.78
CA ALA A 160 -0.99 -8.37 7.11
C ALA A 160 -1.66 -7.34 8.02
N VAL A 161 -2.93 -7.57 8.37
CA VAL A 161 -3.74 -6.68 9.24
C VAL A 161 -3.47 -6.96 10.71
N LYS A 162 -3.28 -8.23 11.06
CA LYS A 162 -2.81 -8.65 12.40
C LYS A 162 -1.68 -9.67 12.27
N GLY A 163 -0.69 -9.50 13.14
CA GLY A 163 0.53 -10.27 13.09
C GLY A 163 1.42 -9.85 11.91
N SER A 164 2.40 -10.68 11.59
CA SER A 164 3.45 -10.34 10.62
C SER A 164 3.32 -10.99 9.24
N ARG A 165 2.40 -11.95 9.06
CA ARG A 165 2.36 -12.80 7.85
C ARG A 165 1.36 -12.33 6.80
N LYS A 166 1.84 -12.19 5.57
CA LYS A 166 1.07 -11.97 4.35
C LYS A 166 0.71 -13.30 3.67
N TRP A 167 -0.07 -13.23 2.59
CA TRP A 167 -0.21 -14.38 1.68
C TRP A 167 1.15 -14.63 1.01
N ILE A 168 1.59 -15.88 0.98
CA ILE A 168 2.85 -16.29 0.36
C ILE A 168 2.61 -17.14 -0.88
N GLY A 169 3.48 -17.04 -1.86
CA GLY A 169 3.55 -17.98 -2.96
C GLY A 169 4.06 -19.34 -2.48
N LYS A 170 3.49 -20.40 -3.02
CA LYS A 170 3.96 -21.77 -2.81
C LYS A 170 4.08 -22.47 -4.14
N ALA A 171 5.16 -23.23 -4.28
CA ALA A 171 5.35 -24.16 -5.38
C ALA A 171 5.52 -25.58 -4.81
N PHE A 172 4.69 -26.51 -5.27
CA PHE A 172 4.81 -27.93 -4.93
C PHE A 172 4.58 -28.76 -6.19
N GLN A 173 5.61 -29.51 -6.61
CA GLN A 173 5.62 -30.19 -7.90
C GLN A 173 5.36 -29.18 -9.04
N SER A 174 4.32 -29.40 -9.85
CA SER A 174 3.89 -28.48 -10.92
C SER A 174 2.98 -27.35 -10.43
N ASP A 175 2.43 -27.46 -9.22
CA ASP A 175 1.38 -26.56 -8.77
C ASP A 175 1.99 -25.34 -8.08
N LYS A 176 1.57 -24.15 -8.54
CA LYS A 176 1.82 -22.88 -7.87
C LYS A 176 0.51 -22.28 -7.38
N TYR A 177 0.53 -21.71 -6.18
CA TYR A 177 -0.66 -21.14 -5.53
C TYR A 177 -0.29 -20.16 -4.42
N ALA A 178 -1.23 -19.29 -4.08
CA ALA A 178 -1.16 -18.45 -2.88
C ALA A 178 -1.57 -19.25 -1.63
N GLN A 179 -0.85 -19.07 -0.53
CA GLN A 179 -1.10 -19.74 0.75
C GLN A 179 -1.09 -18.72 1.90
N ALA A 180 -2.04 -18.90 2.84
CA ALA A 180 -2.01 -18.27 4.15
C ALA A 180 -1.87 -19.34 5.24
N SER A 181 -0.91 -19.19 6.15
CA SER A 181 -0.65 -20.18 7.21
C SER A 181 -0.09 -19.54 8.48
N ALA A 182 -0.71 -19.82 9.63
CA ALA A 182 -0.18 -19.47 10.95
C ALA A 182 0.77 -20.55 11.53
N TYR A 183 1.14 -21.57 10.76
CA TYR A 183 2.01 -22.66 11.25
C TYR A 183 3.35 -22.12 11.75
N LYS A 184 3.71 -22.45 13.00
CA LYS A 184 4.92 -21.96 13.70
C LYS A 184 5.01 -20.44 13.85
N MET A 185 3.90 -19.70 13.72
CA MET A 185 3.87 -18.28 14.03
C MET A 185 4.00 -18.05 15.55
N THR A 186 4.70 -16.98 15.92
CA THR A 186 4.87 -16.55 17.32
C THR A 186 3.87 -15.48 17.74
N ASP A 187 3.27 -14.79 16.78
CA ASP A 187 2.22 -13.79 17.02
C ASP A 187 0.94 -14.43 17.58
N ASP A 188 0.18 -13.64 18.35
CA ASP A 188 -1.06 -14.11 19.01
C ASP A 188 -2.22 -14.32 18.02
N ALA A 189 -2.21 -13.65 16.87
CA ALA A 189 -3.22 -13.76 15.83
C ALA A 189 -2.63 -13.48 14.45
N MET A 190 -3.24 -14.09 13.43
CA MET A 190 -3.00 -13.81 12.01
C MET A 190 -4.28 -13.34 11.35
N GLU A 191 -4.22 -12.19 10.70
CA GLU A 191 -5.27 -11.69 9.83
C GLU A 191 -4.60 -11.10 8.59
N THR A 192 -4.87 -11.68 7.41
CA THR A 192 -4.19 -11.32 6.17
C THR A 192 -5.15 -11.27 4.99
N TRP A 193 -4.91 -10.31 4.11
CA TRP A 193 -5.82 -9.84 3.07
C TRP A 193 -5.09 -9.89 1.73
N LEU A 194 -5.68 -10.56 0.75
CA LEU A 194 -5.23 -10.55 -0.64
C LEU A 194 -6.36 -9.98 -1.51
N ILE A 195 -6.19 -8.76 -2.00
CA ILE A 195 -7.21 -8.01 -2.72
C ILE A 195 -6.84 -7.95 -4.21
N THR A 196 -7.81 -8.27 -5.07
CA THR A 196 -7.65 -8.23 -6.53
C THR A 196 -7.49 -6.79 -7.05
N PRO A 197 -7.12 -6.60 -8.33
CA PRO A 197 -7.33 -5.36 -9.07
C PRO A 197 -8.80 -4.89 -9.04
N ILE A 198 -9.07 -3.62 -9.37
CA ILE A 198 -10.45 -3.11 -9.55
C ILE A 198 -11.03 -3.76 -10.80
N VAL A 199 -12.19 -4.39 -10.70
CA VAL A 199 -12.92 -4.93 -11.85
C VAL A 199 -14.12 -4.04 -12.16
N LYS A 200 -14.25 -3.56 -13.40
CA LYS A 200 -15.45 -2.82 -13.84
C LYS A 200 -16.59 -3.78 -14.22
N ASP A 201 -17.81 -3.28 -14.40
CA ASP A 201 -18.94 -4.01 -14.99
C ASP A 201 -19.24 -5.38 -14.34
N ILE A 202 -19.17 -5.43 -13.00
CA ILE A 202 -19.32 -6.68 -12.23
C ILE A 202 -20.69 -7.35 -12.41
N ALA A 203 -21.69 -6.59 -12.88
CA ALA A 203 -23.07 -7.05 -13.01
C ALA A 203 -23.25 -8.27 -13.92
N SER A 204 -22.38 -8.39 -14.94
CA SER A 204 -22.41 -9.46 -15.93
C SER A 204 -21.31 -10.50 -15.71
N LYS A 205 -20.65 -10.48 -14.55
CA LYS A 205 -19.46 -11.29 -14.27
C LYS A 205 -19.75 -12.26 -13.13
N THR A 206 -19.03 -13.37 -13.15
CA THR A 206 -19.02 -14.34 -12.07
C THR A 206 -17.64 -14.35 -11.41
N LEU A 207 -17.61 -14.72 -10.14
CA LEU A 207 -16.37 -15.06 -9.45
C LEU A 207 -16.27 -16.58 -9.34
N SER A 208 -15.13 -17.14 -9.71
CA SER A 208 -14.80 -18.54 -9.45
C SER A 208 -13.35 -18.67 -8.99
N PHE A 209 -13.10 -19.61 -8.08
CA PHE A 209 -11.77 -19.88 -7.54
C PHE A 209 -11.67 -21.29 -6.96
N LYS A 210 -10.45 -21.72 -6.66
CA LYS A 210 -10.17 -23.01 -6.01
C LYS A 210 -9.56 -22.79 -4.62
N THR A 211 -9.95 -23.63 -3.68
CA THR A 211 -9.37 -23.63 -2.33
C THR A 211 -8.95 -25.03 -1.94
N ALA A 212 -7.91 -25.14 -1.12
CA ALA A 212 -7.49 -26.39 -0.50
C ALA A 212 -7.05 -26.10 0.93
N LYS A 213 -7.11 -27.12 1.79
CA LYS A 213 -6.58 -27.05 3.15
C LYS A 213 -5.56 -28.14 3.40
N ALA A 214 -4.67 -27.93 4.36
CA ALA A 214 -3.77 -28.95 4.87
C ALA A 214 -3.70 -28.82 6.39
N HIS A 215 -3.72 -29.95 7.10
CA HIS A 215 -3.55 -29.99 8.56
C HIS A 215 -4.51 -29.06 9.32
N TRP A 216 -5.81 -29.16 9.04
CA TRP A 216 -6.83 -28.31 9.67
C TRP A 216 -6.79 -28.42 11.20
N LYS A 217 -6.56 -27.29 11.87
CA LYS A 217 -6.57 -27.15 13.34
C LYS A 217 -7.44 -25.99 13.83
N HIS A 218 -8.23 -25.39 12.95
CA HIS A 218 -9.06 -24.23 13.26
C HIS A 218 -10.39 -24.68 13.89
N LEU A 219 -10.85 -23.95 14.89
CA LEU A 219 -12.17 -24.16 15.50
C LEU A 219 -13.30 -23.64 14.59
N ASN A 220 -13.05 -22.55 13.88
CA ASN A 220 -14.00 -21.89 12.98
C ASN A 220 -13.41 -21.82 11.57
N MET A 221 -14.26 -21.44 10.60
CA MET A 221 -13.84 -21.17 9.23
C MET A 221 -12.77 -20.07 9.20
N PRO A 222 -11.54 -20.36 8.74
CA PRO A 222 -10.44 -19.40 8.75
C PRO A 222 -10.34 -18.61 7.44
N PHE A 223 -11.22 -18.85 6.46
CA PHE A 223 -11.20 -18.22 5.15
C PHE A 223 -12.59 -17.70 4.80
N SER A 224 -12.66 -16.45 4.36
CA SER A 224 -13.88 -15.81 3.86
C SER A 224 -13.54 -15.02 2.60
N VAL A 225 -14.56 -14.70 1.82
CA VAL A 225 -14.42 -13.84 0.64
C VAL A 225 -15.31 -12.62 0.83
N TYR A 226 -14.77 -11.45 0.55
CA TYR A 226 -15.51 -10.20 0.61
C TYR A 226 -15.51 -9.50 -0.75
N ILE A 227 -16.53 -8.67 -0.96
CA ILE A 227 -16.62 -7.74 -2.07
C ILE A 227 -16.75 -6.31 -1.54
N SER A 228 -16.02 -5.38 -2.16
CA SER A 228 -16.17 -3.95 -1.91
C SER A 228 -16.56 -3.25 -3.21
N THR A 229 -17.49 -2.30 -3.11
CA THR A 229 -17.93 -1.43 -4.22
C THR A 229 -17.40 0.00 -4.13
N ASP A 230 -16.61 0.31 -3.10
CA ASP A 230 -16.10 1.65 -2.79
C ASP A 230 -14.57 1.67 -2.55
N PHE A 231 -13.90 0.51 -2.55
CA PHE A 231 -12.44 0.44 -2.48
C PHE A 231 -11.79 0.92 -3.79
N ASP A 232 -11.05 2.01 -3.70
CA ASP A 232 -10.37 2.64 -4.84
C ASP A 232 -8.91 2.20 -5.02
N GLY A 233 -8.42 1.27 -4.19
CA GLY A 233 -7.03 0.82 -4.21
C GLY A 233 -6.08 1.58 -3.30
N SER A 234 -6.58 2.54 -2.53
CA SER A 234 -5.78 3.28 -1.55
C SER A 234 -5.71 2.58 -0.19
N ASN A 235 -6.75 2.74 0.61
CA ASN A 235 -6.81 2.31 1.99
C ASN A 235 -8.00 1.37 2.20
N PHE A 236 -7.68 0.09 2.42
CA PHE A 236 -8.69 -0.95 2.62
C PHE A 236 -9.56 -0.70 3.86
N GLU A 237 -9.05 0.01 4.88
CA GLU A 237 -9.77 0.30 6.13
C GLU A 237 -10.90 1.31 5.93
N THR A 238 -10.79 2.16 4.91
CA THR A 238 -11.81 3.17 4.59
C THR A 238 -12.91 2.65 3.67
N ALA A 239 -12.72 1.45 3.11
CA ALA A 239 -13.68 0.82 2.23
C ALA A 239 -14.70 -0.03 3.00
N THR A 240 -15.87 -0.19 2.42
CA THR A 240 -16.92 -1.07 2.92
C THR A 240 -16.77 -2.45 2.30
N TRP A 241 -16.66 -3.48 3.14
CA TRP A 241 -16.52 -4.88 2.72
C TRP A 241 -17.77 -5.68 3.08
N THR A 242 -18.39 -6.31 2.09
CA THR A 242 -19.54 -7.21 2.26
C THR A 242 -19.09 -8.65 2.09
N GLU A 243 -19.33 -9.50 3.08
CA GLU A 243 -18.98 -10.92 3.01
C GLU A 243 -19.87 -11.65 2.01
N LEU A 244 -19.26 -12.47 1.15
CA LEU A 244 -19.95 -13.42 0.29
C LEU A 244 -20.20 -14.70 1.08
N THR A 245 -21.47 -15.01 1.35
CA THR A 245 -21.87 -16.17 2.15
C THR A 245 -22.31 -17.36 1.29
N GLY A 246 -22.26 -18.57 1.84
CA GLY A 246 -22.77 -19.78 1.18
C GLY A 246 -21.85 -20.32 0.07
N LEU A 247 -20.56 -19.99 0.12
CA LEU A 247 -19.56 -20.42 -0.86
C LEU A 247 -19.17 -21.88 -0.65
N ASN A 248 -18.92 -22.60 -1.74
CA ASN A 248 -18.33 -23.93 -1.69
C ASN A 248 -16.80 -23.82 -1.58
N VAL A 249 -16.24 -24.04 -0.40
CA VAL A 249 -14.82 -23.85 -0.12
C VAL A 249 -14.29 -24.96 0.77
N ALA A 250 -12.98 -25.22 0.70
CA ALA A 250 -12.34 -26.25 1.51
C ALA A 250 -12.53 -25.96 3.00
N ASP A 251 -13.05 -26.96 3.71
CA ASP A 251 -13.43 -26.88 5.12
C ASP A 251 -12.75 -27.99 5.95
N ALA A 252 -13.15 -28.11 7.22
CA ALA A 252 -12.62 -29.12 8.14
C ALA A 252 -12.85 -30.57 7.65
N SER A 253 -13.92 -30.82 6.89
CA SER A 253 -14.30 -32.14 6.38
C SER A 253 -13.61 -32.53 5.08
N SER A 254 -13.11 -31.53 4.34
CA SER A 254 -12.41 -31.70 3.07
C SER A 254 -11.11 -32.51 3.25
N ALA A 255 -10.71 -33.31 2.26
CA ALA A 255 -9.42 -34.01 2.32
C ALA A 255 -8.24 -33.02 2.26
N ASP A 256 -7.12 -33.39 2.90
CA ASP A 256 -5.90 -32.56 2.83
C ASP A 256 -5.39 -32.47 1.38
N ASN A 257 -5.06 -31.27 0.94
CA ASN A 257 -4.57 -30.93 -0.41
C ASN A 257 -5.57 -31.21 -1.56
N ALA A 258 -6.83 -31.51 -1.25
CA ALA A 258 -7.87 -31.61 -2.27
C ALA A 258 -8.36 -30.21 -2.66
N TRP A 259 -8.32 -29.91 -3.96
CA TRP A 259 -8.87 -28.68 -4.52
C TRP A 259 -10.40 -28.74 -4.57
N ILE A 260 -11.04 -27.75 -3.94
CA ILE A 260 -12.48 -27.52 -3.95
C ILE A 260 -12.75 -26.29 -4.82
N GLU A 261 -13.57 -26.46 -5.86
CA GLU A 261 -14.00 -25.38 -6.73
C GLU A 261 -15.22 -24.67 -6.13
N SER A 262 -15.19 -23.34 -6.13
CA SER A 262 -16.32 -22.53 -5.66
C SER A 262 -17.58 -22.66 -6.50
N GLY A 263 -17.43 -23.09 -7.76
CA GLY A 263 -18.42 -22.86 -8.81
C GLY A 263 -18.51 -21.39 -9.18
N ASP A 264 -19.52 -21.05 -9.98
CA ASP A 264 -19.78 -19.69 -10.42
C ASP A 264 -20.60 -18.92 -9.39
N ILE A 265 -20.00 -17.91 -8.79
CA ILE A 265 -20.65 -17.02 -7.84
C ILE A 265 -21.23 -15.84 -8.61
N ASP A 266 -22.54 -15.66 -8.58
CA ASP A 266 -23.22 -14.50 -9.18
C ASP A 266 -22.94 -13.22 -8.40
N LEU A 267 -22.52 -12.18 -9.12
CA LEU A 267 -22.15 -10.89 -8.57
C LEU A 267 -23.11 -9.77 -8.98
N SER A 268 -24.17 -10.10 -9.71
CA SER A 268 -25.15 -9.14 -10.23
C SER A 268 -25.71 -8.22 -9.14
N ALA A 269 -25.92 -8.76 -7.94
CA ALA A 269 -26.43 -8.03 -6.77
C ALA A 269 -25.48 -6.94 -6.25
N TYR A 270 -24.18 -7.03 -6.53
CA TYR A 270 -23.16 -6.08 -6.08
C TYR A 270 -22.86 -5.00 -7.12
N SER A 271 -23.58 -5.00 -8.24
CA SER A 271 -23.67 -3.81 -9.09
C SER A 271 -24.63 -2.81 -8.44
N ARG A 272 -24.12 -1.78 -7.75
CA ARG A 272 -25.02 -0.73 -7.27
C ARG A 272 -25.74 -0.10 -8.47
N ARG A 273 -27.08 -0.14 -8.49
CA ARG A 273 -27.91 0.66 -9.38
C ARG A 273 -27.57 2.15 -9.16
N CYS A 274 -27.14 2.89 -10.18
CA CYS A 274 -27.38 4.35 -10.15
C CYS A 274 -28.91 4.48 -10.09
N GLU A 275 -29.49 4.92 -8.96
CA GLU A 275 -30.92 5.21 -8.90
C GLU A 275 -31.25 6.25 -9.97
N ASN A 276 -31.88 5.76 -11.03
CA ASN A 276 -32.33 6.58 -12.13
C ASN A 276 -33.44 7.53 -11.65
N TRP A 277 -33.13 8.83 -11.67
CA TRP A 277 -34.03 9.96 -11.96
C TRP A 277 -35.32 10.10 -11.12
N ARG A 278 -35.35 11.09 -10.23
CA ARG A 278 -36.54 11.92 -10.02
C ARG A 278 -36.30 13.32 -10.57
N ARG A 279 -36.99 13.65 -11.67
CA ARG A 279 -37.00 14.95 -12.36
C ARG A 279 -37.27 16.09 -11.37
N PHE A 280 -36.52 17.20 -11.44
CA PHE A 280 -37.02 18.60 -11.43
C PHE A 280 -35.89 19.61 -11.77
N ARG A 281 -35.92 20.11 -13.01
CA ARG A 281 -35.74 21.50 -13.51
C ARG A 281 -34.46 22.33 -13.15
N TRP A 282 -33.61 22.52 -14.19
CA TRP A 282 -32.50 23.49 -14.45
C TRP A 282 -31.39 23.70 -13.39
N TRP A 283 -30.24 23.04 -13.59
CA TRP A 283 -28.91 23.64 -13.81
C TRP A 283 -27.91 22.55 -14.22
N TYR A 284 -26.97 22.87 -15.10
CA TYR A 284 -26.01 21.91 -15.67
C TYR A 284 -24.97 21.54 -14.62
N HIS A 285 -24.97 20.28 -14.17
CA HIS A 285 -23.81 19.65 -13.55
C HIS A 285 -23.68 18.24 -14.13
N TYR A 286 -22.85 18.12 -15.17
CA TYR A 286 -22.44 16.82 -15.67
C TYR A 286 -21.35 16.28 -14.73
N LYS A 287 -21.74 15.39 -13.81
CA LYS A 287 -20.82 14.40 -13.25
C LYS A 287 -21.18 13.07 -13.91
N PRO A 288 -20.31 12.45 -14.72
CA PRO A 288 -20.56 11.08 -15.16
C PRO A 288 -20.63 10.18 -13.92
N CYS A 289 -21.65 9.30 -13.82
CA CYS A 289 -21.62 8.16 -12.89
C CYS A 289 -20.29 7.46 -13.18
N ARG A 290 -19.33 7.48 -12.23
CA ARG A 290 -18.13 6.64 -12.33
C ARG A 290 -18.62 5.20 -12.42
N GLU A 291 -18.18 4.50 -13.45
CA GLU A 291 -18.52 3.13 -13.79
C GLU A 291 -18.46 2.19 -12.58
N HIS A 292 -19.28 1.14 -12.61
CA HIS A 292 -19.45 0.16 -11.54
C HIS A 292 -18.15 -0.60 -11.29
N ARG A 293 -17.49 -0.33 -10.17
CA ARG A 293 -16.18 -0.85 -9.79
C ARG A 293 -16.32 -1.72 -8.56
N SER A 294 -15.83 -2.96 -8.63
CA SER A 294 -15.80 -3.84 -7.47
C SER A 294 -14.45 -4.57 -7.36
N ARG A 295 -14.06 -4.88 -6.13
CA ARG A 295 -12.85 -5.66 -5.81
C ARG A 295 -13.24 -6.91 -5.04
N PHE A 296 -12.52 -8.01 -5.27
CA PHE A 296 -12.63 -9.21 -4.44
C PHE A 296 -11.49 -9.25 -3.45
N LEU A 297 -11.82 -9.71 -2.24
CA LEU A 297 -10.87 -9.93 -1.18
C LEU A 297 -10.92 -11.39 -0.78
N PHE A 298 -9.77 -12.05 -0.83
CA PHE A 298 -9.53 -13.31 -0.16
C PHE A 298 -9.00 -13.02 1.24
N TYR A 299 -9.83 -13.31 2.23
CA TYR A 299 -9.57 -13.05 3.63
C TYR A 299 -9.22 -14.35 4.34
N SER A 300 -8.19 -14.33 5.17
CA SER A 300 -8.01 -15.38 6.16
C SER A 300 -7.75 -14.86 7.56
N ARG A 301 -8.41 -15.47 8.54
CA ARG A 301 -8.23 -15.21 9.96
C ARG A 301 -7.90 -16.50 10.69
N GLN A 302 -6.74 -16.54 11.30
CA GLN A 302 -6.32 -17.67 12.12
C GLN A 302 -5.94 -17.15 13.51
N SER A 303 -6.71 -17.54 14.52
CA SER A 303 -6.38 -17.32 15.93
C SER A 303 -5.78 -18.58 16.53
N ARG A 304 -4.70 -18.46 17.30
CA ARG A 304 -4.15 -19.58 18.07
C ARG A 304 -5.07 -19.83 19.27
N CYS A 305 -5.70 -21.00 19.36
CA CYS A 305 -6.12 -21.49 20.67
C CYS A 305 -4.84 -21.87 21.41
N LYS A 306 -4.47 -21.09 22.44
CA LYS A 306 -3.50 -21.56 23.42
C LYS A 306 -4.05 -22.87 23.99
N SER A 307 -3.44 -23.99 23.60
CA SER A 307 -3.56 -25.26 24.31
C SER A 307 -2.94 -25.13 25.68
#